data_AF-A0A554JEA0-F1
#
_entry.id   AF-A0A554JEA0-F1
#
_cell.length_a   1.000
_cell.length_b   1.000
_cell.length_c   1.000
_cell.angle_alpha   90.00
_cell.angle_beta   90.00
_cell.angle_gamma   90.00
#
_symmetry.space_group_name_H-M   'P 1'
#
loop_
_entity.id
_entity.type
_entity.pdbx_description
1 polymer ?
#
loop_
_entity_poly.entity_id
_entity_poly.type
_entity_poly.pdbx_seq_one_letter_code
_entity_poly.pdbx_strand_id
1 'polypeptide(L)'
;MPASKGFTLIELMVVIAILGILSAIGMVTYQAVNRNSRDAKRQADLKIIQSALEQYHADQFFYPLSISFGSSNSITNCTGNPVSPCAVSKTYLNQVPSESSGTPQYNYVSSPSGCTNAAAGPKCTGYCMYSNFEGPNPPGTSCPLVSGMLLEVMPP
;
A
#
# COMPACT_ATOMS: atom_id res chain seq x y z
N MET A 1 -28.44 15.30 -58.72
CA MET A 1 -27.17 15.45 -57.98
C MET A 1 -27.54 15.50 -56.51
N PRO A 2 -27.20 14.50 -55.68
CA PRO A 2 -27.62 14.50 -54.27
C PRO A 2 -26.95 15.68 -53.56
N ALA A 3 -27.75 16.52 -52.90
CA ALA A 3 -27.26 17.67 -52.15
C ALA A 3 -26.50 17.17 -50.91
N SER A 4 -25.21 17.48 -50.83
CA SER A 4 -24.40 17.28 -49.63
C SER A 4 -24.97 18.15 -48.50
N LYS A 5 -25.60 17.52 -47.51
CA LYS A 5 -26.05 18.20 -46.29
C LYS A 5 -24.81 18.57 -45.47
N GLY A 6 -24.42 19.85 -45.51
CA GLY A 6 -23.41 20.41 -44.63
C GLY A 6 -23.99 20.68 -43.25
N PHE A 7 -23.21 20.41 -42.20
CA PHE A 7 -23.53 20.83 -40.84
C PHE A 7 -23.57 22.36 -40.76
N THR A 8 -24.52 22.89 -39.99
CA THR A 8 -24.61 24.34 -39.79
C THR A 8 -23.56 24.80 -38.76
N LEU A 9 -23.06 26.02 -38.91
CA LEU A 9 -22.05 26.59 -38.01
C LEU A 9 -22.57 26.66 -36.56
N ILE A 10 -23.87 26.93 -36.39
CA ILE A 10 -24.54 26.95 -35.09
C ILE A 10 -24.63 25.55 -34.46
N GLU A 11 -24.84 24.52 -35.27
CA GLU A 11 -24.92 23.13 -34.81
C GLU A 11 -23.58 22.64 -34.27
N LEU A 12 -22.47 23.04 -34.91
CA LEU A 12 -21.13 22.79 -34.35
C LEU A 12 -20.87 23.58 -33.06
N MET A 13 -21.33 24.84 -32.98
CA MET A 13 -21.11 25.68 -31.80
C MET A 13 -21.84 25.17 -30.56
N VAL A 14 -23.07 24.69 -30.70
CA VAL A 14 -23.81 24.10 -29.57
C VAL A 14 -23.14 22.82 -29.07
N VAL A 15 -22.59 22.00 -29.98
CA VAL A 15 -21.90 20.76 -29.60
C VAL A 15 -20.65 21.03 -28.76
N ILE A 16 -19.78 21.95 -29.19
CA ILE A 16 -18.58 22.28 -28.41
C ILE A 16 -18.90 22.95 -27.07
N ALA A 17 -20.00 23.72 -27.00
CA ALA A 17 -20.47 24.31 -25.74
C ALA A 17 -20.90 23.23 -24.75
N ILE A 18 -21.66 22.22 -25.20
CA ILE A 18 -22.08 21.09 -24.36
C ILE A 18 -20.87 20.24 -23.95
N LEU A 19 -19.94 19.95 -24.86
CA LEU A 19 -18.70 19.22 -24.56
C LEU A 19 -17.83 19.96 -23.53
N GLY A 20 -17.78 21.30 -23.60
CA GLY A 20 -17.09 22.14 -22.61
C GLY A 20 -17.66 21.98 -21.20
N ILE A 21 -19.00 22.03 -21.06
CA ILE A 21 -19.67 21.87 -19.76
C ILE A 21 -19.46 20.47 -19.20
N LEU A 22 -19.62 19.42 -20.02
CA LEU A 22 -19.45 18.03 -19.59
C LEU A 22 -18.01 17.72 -19.19
N SER A 23 -17.02 18.25 -19.92
CA SER A 23 -15.60 18.04 -19.62
C SER A 23 -15.16 18.69 -18.31
N ALA A 24 -15.66 19.88 -18.00
CA ALA A 24 -15.35 20.57 -16.75
C ALA A 24 -15.83 19.77 -15.51
N ILE A 25 -17.06 19.24 -15.55
CA ILE A 25 -17.62 18.40 -14.48
C ILE A 25 -16.87 17.06 -14.40
N GLY A 26 -16.54 16.48 -15.55
CA GLY A 26 -15.79 15.22 -15.65
C GLY A 26 -14.41 15.29 -15.00
N MET A 27 -13.71 16.42 -15.10
CA MET A 27 -12.35 16.55 -14.58
C MET A 27 -12.28 16.51 -13.04
N VAL A 28 -13.20 17.17 -12.35
CA VAL A 28 -13.24 17.19 -10.87
C VAL A 28 -13.56 15.81 -10.31
N THR A 29 -14.56 15.14 -10.90
CA THR A 29 -14.97 13.79 -10.47
C THR A 29 -13.88 12.76 -10.72
N TYR A 30 -13.18 12.84 -11.85
CA TYR A 30 -12.05 11.95 -12.17
C TYR A 30 -10.93 12.01 -11.13
N GLN A 31 -10.56 13.20 -10.66
CA GLN A 31 -9.51 13.35 -9.64
C GLN A 31 -9.91 12.68 -8.31
N ALA A 32 -11.15 12.83 -7.88
CA ALA A 32 -11.65 12.20 -6.65
C ALA A 32 -11.67 10.68 -6.76
N VAL A 33 -12.16 10.13 -7.88
CA VAL A 33 -12.16 8.68 -8.14
C VAL A 33 -10.74 8.11 -8.14
N ASN A 34 -9.79 8.81 -8.76
CA ASN A 34 -8.41 8.34 -8.83
C ASN A 34 -7.73 8.34 -7.45
N ARG A 35 -8.01 9.33 -6.58
CA ARG A 35 -7.55 9.32 -5.17
C ARG A 35 -8.12 8.13 -4.41
N ASN A 36 -9.43 7.90 -4.51
CA ASN A 36 -10.10 6.78 -3.85
C ASN A 36 -9.58 5.43 -4.33
N SER A 37 -9.27 5.30 -5.63
CA SER A 37 -8.69 4.08 -6.20
C SER A 37 -7.30 3.79 -5.62
N ARG A 38 -6.45 4.81 -5.46
CA ARG A 38 -5.13 4.66 -4.81
C ARG A 38 -5.25 4.28 -3.33
N ASP A 39 -6.20 4.89 -2.62
CA ASP A 39 -6.45 4.56 -1.21
C ASP A 39 -6.99 3.12 -1.04
N ALA A 40 -7.91 2.69 -1.90
CA ALA A 40 -8.40 1.31 -1.91
C ALA A 40 -7.26 0.31 -2.22
N LYS A 41 -6.37 0.66 -3.16
CA LYS A 41 -5.17 -0.13 -3.47
C LYS A 41 -4.25 -0.23 -2.26
N ARG A 42 -3.99 0.87 -1.55
CA ARG A 42 -3.20 0.87 -0.30
C ARG A 42 -3.78 -0.07 0.74
N GLN A 43 -5.10 -0.03 0.94
CA GLN A 43 -5.76 -0.91 1.90
C GLN A 43 -5.65 -2.39 1.51
N ALA A 44 -5.76 -2.71 0.22
CA ALA A 44 -5.56 -4.07 -0.28
C ALA A 44 -4.11 -4.54 -0.10
N ASP A 45 -3.13 -3.68 -0.41
CA ASP A 45 -1.71 -3.97 -0.27
C ASP A 45 -1.34 -4.25 1.20
N LEU A 46 -1.86 -3.45 2.15
CA LEU A 46 -1.68 -3.68 3.59
C LEU A 46 -2.18 -5.07 4.03
N LYS A 47 -3.32 -5.53 3.52
CA LYS A 47 -3.88 -6.86 3.85
C LYS A 47 -3.01 -8.00 3.31
N ILE A 48 -2.45 -7.83 2.11
CA ILE A 48 -1.53 -8.81 1.52
C ILE A 48 -0.27 -8.93 2.39
N ILE A 49 0.27 -7.80 2.84
CA ILE A 49 1.46 -7.75 3.69
C ILE A 49 1.18 -8.35 5.07
N GLN A 50 0.03 -8.04 5.68
CA GLN A 50 -0.42 -8.67 6.92
C GLN A 50 -0.46 -10.19 6.79
N SER A 51 -1.06 -10.72 5.72
CA SER A 51 -1.14 -12.18 5.51
C SER A 51 0.25 -12.81 5.40
N ALA A 52 1.19 -12.15 4.70
CA ALA A 52 2.57 -12.62 4.61
C ALA A 52 3.32 -12.58 5.96
N LEU A 53 3.06 -11.56 6.79
CA LEU A 53 3.61 -11.47 8.14
C LEU A 53 3.06 -12.55 9.06
N GLU A 54 1.77 -12.88 8.94
CA GLU A 54 1.15 -13.98 9.68
C GLU A 54 1.74 -15.34 9.27
N GLN A 55 1.99 -15.56 7.98
CA GLN A 55 2.69 -16.76 7.51
C GLN A 55 4.14 -16.83 8.04
N TYR A 56 4.86 -15.70 8.05
CA TYR A 56 6.19 -15.62 8.64
C TYR A 56 6.17 -15.99 10.13
N HIS A 57 5.21 -15.44 10.87
CA HIS A 57 5.05 -15.73 12.30
C HIS A 57 4.67 -17.20 12.55
N ALA A 58 3.84 -17.79 11.70
CA ALA A 58 3.47 -19.21 11.79
C ALA A 58 4.70 -20.14 11.67
N ASP A 59 5.66 -19.78 10.81
CA ASP A 59 6.86 -20.59 10.58
C ASP A 59 8.01 -20.28 11.56
N GLN A 60 8.14 -19.04 12.01
CA GLN A 60 9.30 -18.57 12.79
C GLN A 60 8.98 -18.31 14.26
N PHE A 61 7.70 -18.23 14.63
CA PHE A 61 7.21 -17.86 15.97
C PHE A 61 7.59 -16.44 16.43
N PHE A 62 7.99 -15.57 15.51
CA PHE A 62 8.24 -14.15 15.74
C PHE A 62 8.02 -13.36 14.45
N TYR A 63 7.81 -12.05 14.56
CA TYR A 63 7.70 -11.14 13.41
C TYR A 63 9.07 -10.61 12.97
N PRO A 64 9.24 -10.23 11.70
CA PRO A 64 10.51 -9.68 11.24
C PRO A 64 10.82 -8.33 11.89
N LEU A 65 12.06 -8.10 12.29
CA LEU A 65 12.54 -6.80 12.78
C LEU A 65 12.30 -5.65 11.78
N SER A 66 12.50 -5.89 10.50
CA SER A 66 12.26 -4.90 9.45
C SER A 66 11.80 -5.57 8.17
N ILE A 67 11.03 -4.83 7.39
CA ILE A 67 10.67 -5.19 6.02
C ILE A 67 11.22 -4.11 5.08
N SER A 68 11.83 -4.54 3.98
CA SER A 68 12.37 -3.61 2.99
C SER A 68 11.30 -3.29 1.95
N PHE A 69 11.00 -2.00 1.82
CA PHE A 69 10.15 -1.45 0.77
C PHE A 69 11.09 -0.83 -0.31
N GLY A 70 11.43 -1.58 -1.36
CA GLY A 70 12.24 -1.16 -2.51
C GLY A 70 12.68 -2.32 -3.41
N SER A 71 13.83 -2.20 -4.08
CA SER A 71 14.29 -3.08 -5.18
C SER A 71 14.45 -4.58 -4.84
N SER A 72 14.43 -4.98 -3.56
CA SER A 72 14.45 -6.38 -3.10
C SER A 72 13.19 -6.79 -2.33
N ASN A 73 12.12 -5.98 -2.44
CA ASN A 73 10.76 -6.04 -1.85
C ASN A 73 10.29 -7.44 -1.42
N SER A 74 10.85 -8.02 -0.37
CA SER A 74 10.46 -9.37 0.03
C SER A 74 10.52 -9.55 1.53
N ILE A 75 9.49 -10.21 2.04
CA ILE A 75 9.49 -10.72 3.40
C ILE A 75 10.16 -12.08 3.28
N THR A 76 11.43 -12.15 3.67
CA THR A 76 12.23 -13.37 3.64
C THR A 76 12.74 -13.71 5.03
N ASN A 77 12.78 -15.00 5.36
CA ASN A 77 13.56 -15.48 6.50
C ASN A 77 14.77 -16.26 5.99
N CYS A 78 15.90 -16.00 6.62
CA CYS A 78 17.11 -16.78 6.45
C CYS A 78 17.16 -17.97 7.39
N THR A 79 16.74 -19.12 6.88
CA THR A 79 16.88 -20.37 7.59
C THR A 79 18.27 -20.95 7.34
N GLY A 80 19.11 -20.95 8.38
CA GLY A 80 20.49 -21.40 8.34
C GLY A 80 21.48 -20.24 8.38
N ASN A 81 22.11 -20.05 9.55
CA ASN A 81 23.16 -19.10 9.88
C ASN A 81 22.88 -17.61 9.50
N PRO A 82 22.69 -16.69 10.46
CA PRO A 82 22.31 -15.28 10.21
C PRO A 82 23.41 -14.41 9.57
N VAL A 83 24.44 -15.00 8.96
CA VAL A 83 25.45 -14.28 8.19
C VAL A 83 24.99 -14.13 6.75
N SER A 84 24.85 -12.88 6.30
CA SER A 84 24.69 -12.57 4.89
C SER A 84 25.95 -12.99 4.11
N PRO A 85 25.82 -13.66 2.94
CA PRO A 85 24.59 -14.01 2.24
C PRO A 85 23.95 -15.31 2.74
N CYS A 86 22.63 -15.25 2.83
CA CYS A 86 21.72 -16.28 3.28
C CYS A 86 21.65 -17.46 2.31
N ALA A 87 22.04 -18.67 2.74
CA ALA A 87 22.12 -19.84 1.87
C ALA A 87 20.76 -20.44 1.48
N VAL A 88 19.72 -20.27 2.33
CA VAL A 88 18.35 -20.69 2.05
C VAL A 88 17.39 -19.65 2.62
N SER A 89 16.70 -18.90 1.75
CA SER A 89 15.67 -17.95 2.13
C SER A 89 14.27 -18.46 1.78
N LYS A 90 13.38 -18.57 2.78
CA LYS A 90 11.94 -18.76 2.52
C LYS A 90 11.33 -17.39 2.28
N THR A 91 10.67 -17.23 1.13
CA THR A 91 10.01 -15.97 0.75
C THR A 91 8.51 -16.08 1.00
N TYR A 92 7.98 -15.17 1.82
CA TYR A 92 6.57 -15.10 2.21
C TYR A 92 5.79 -14.10 1.36
N LEU A 93 6.48 -13.11 0.80
CA LEU A 93 5.91 -12.19 -0.17
C LEU A 93 6.98 -11.81 -1.19
N ASN A 94 6.74 -12.14 -2.46
CA ASN A 94 7.54 -11.65 -3.58
C ASN A 94 6.97 -10.30 -3.99
N GLN A 95 7.79 -9.26 -3.87
CA GLN A 95 7.44 -7.88 -4.19
C GLN A 95 6.28 -7.34 -3.34
N VAL A 96 6.62 -6.82 -2.16
CA VAL A 96 5.77 -5.85 -1.45
C VAL A 96 5.30 -4.79 -2.46
N PRO A 97 3.99 -4.55 -2.59
CA PRO A 97 3.49 -3.53 -3.49
C PRO A 97 4.16 -2.19 -3.20
N SER A 98 4.71 -1.55 -4.22
CA SER A 98 5.29 -0.22 -4.11
C SER A 98 4.82 0.61 -5.30
N GLU A 99 4.22 1.76 -5.03
CA GLU A 99 3.97 2.74 -6.07
C GLU A 99 5.29 3.38 -6.52
N SER A 100 5.36 3.80 -7.77
CA SER A 100 6.57 4.29 -8.45
C SER A 100 7.11 5.63 -7.93
N SER A 101 6.59 6.18 -6.83
CA SER A 101 6.86 7.55 -6.38
C SER A 101 8.13 7.76 -5.55
N GLY A 102 8.98 6.73 -5.36
CA GLY A 102 10.29 6.87 -4.71
C GLY A 102 10.26 7.17 -3.20
N THR A 103 9.08 7.36 -2.61
CA THR A 103 8.85 7.46 -1.16
C THR A 103 8.28 6.15 -0.61
N PRO A 104 8.73 5.67 0.56
CA PRO A 104 8.14 4.49 1.19
C PRO A 104 6.69 4.81 1.56
N GLN A 105 5.76 4.24 0.78
CA GLN A 105 4.30 4.44 0.93
C GLN A 105 3.74 3.74 2.17
N TYR A 106 4.48 2.75 2.66
CA TYR A 106 4.13 1.88 3.76
C TYR A 106 5.21 1.96 4.83
N ASN A 107 4.80 2.08 6.08
CA ASN A 107 5.69 2.10 7.23
C ASN A 107 5.43 0.86 8.07
N TYR A 108 6.51 0.27 8.59
CA TYR A 108 6.46 -0.91 9.45
C TYR A 108 7.32 -0.68 10.68
N VAL A 109 6.77 -0.98 11.84
CA VAL A 109 7.46 -0.90 13.12
C VAL A 109 7.22 -2.19 13.88
N SER A 110 8.29 -2.90 14.23
CA SER A 110 8.20 -4.09 15.08
C SER A 110 8.02 -3.71 16.56
N SER A 111 7.34 -4.56 17.32
CA SER A 111 7.10 -4.42 18.75
C SER A 111 7.46 -5.71 19.49
N PRO A 112 7.97 -5.65 20.74
CA PRO A 112 8.34 -4.45 21.50
C PRO A 112 9.62 -3.78 20.97
N SER A 113 9.87 -2.54 21.40
CA SER A 113 11.11 -1.83 21.05
C SER A 113 12.33 -2.60 21.55
N GLY A 114 13.38 -2.67 20.72
CA GLY A 114 14.60 -3.43 21.02
C GLY A 114 14.49 -4.95 20.77
N CYS A 115 13.39 -5.42 20.17
CA CYS A 115 13.32 -6.79 19.68
C CYS A 115 14.34 -7.05 18.57
N THR A 116 14.76 -8.32 18.40
CA THR A 116 15.72 -8.72 17.38
C THR A 116 15.34 -10.04 16.71
N ASN A 117 15.77 -10.21 15.46
CA ASN A 117 15.69 -11.49 14.75
C ASN A 117 16.90 -12.41 15.04
N ALA A 118 17.85 -11.97 15.85
CA ALA A 118 19.05 -12.73 16.16
C ALA A 118 18.71 -13.95 17.03
N ALA A 119 19.48 -15.03 16.93
CA ALA A 119 19.23 -16.26 17.71
C ALA A 119 19.14 -15.97 19.22
N ALA A 120 19.96 -15.06 19.73
CA ALA A 120 19.91 -14.54 21.10
C ALA A 120 19.29 -13.13 21.14
N GLY A 121 18.33 -12.91 22.05
CA GLY A 121 17.66 -11.63 22.27
C GLY A 121 16.13 -11.74 22.35
N PRO A 122 15.43 -10.68 22.80
CA PRO A 122 13.97 -10.64 22.83
C PRO A 122 13.42 -10.65 21.41
N LYS A 123 12.47 -11.55 21.13
CA LYS A 123 11.84 -11.69 19.81
C LYS A 123 10.73 -10.66 19.60
N CYS A 124 10.49 -10.27 18.35
CA CYS A 124 9.40 -9.36 18.02
C CYS A 124 8.08 -10.15 18.07
N THR A 125 7.21 -9.81 19.02
CA THR A 125 5.93 -10.49 19.27
C THR A 125 4.74 -9.75 18.63
N GLY A 126 4.97 -8.54 18.14
CA GLY A 126 3.97 -7.77 17.43
C GLY A 126 4.61 -6.85 16.39
N TYR A 127 3.75 -6.21 15.63
CA TYR A 127 4.12 -5.17 14.68
C TYR A 127 2.98 -4.17 14.54
N CYS A 128 3.30 -3.02 13.98
CA CYS A 128 2.33 -2.05 13.54
C CYS A 128 2.73 -1.56 12.14
N MET A 129 1.73 -1.39 11.28
CA MET A 129 1.91 -1.00 9.89
C MET A 129 0.87 0.04 9.50
N TYR A 130 1.28 1.06 8.75
CA TYR A 130 0.38 2.13 8.30
C TYR A 130 0.84 2.72 6.96
N SER A 131 -0.10 3.40 6.28
CA SER A 131 0.14 4.18 5.06
C SER A 131 -0.51 5.54 5.18
N ASN A 132 0.04 6.54 4.49
CA ASN A 132 -0.61 7.85 4.39
C ASN A 132 -1.69 7.80 3.31
N PHE A 133 -2.96 7.95 3.70
CA PHE A 133 -4.09 8.04 2.78
C PHE A 133 -4.24 9.48 2.27
N GLU A 134 -4.73 9.63 1.03
CA GLU A 134 -4.91 10.94 0.40
C GLU A 134 -6.28 11.57 0.68
N GLY A 135 -7.23 10.79 1.20
CA GLY A 135 -8.58 11.23 1.55
C GLY A 135 -8.68 12.11 2.81
N PRO A 136 -9.82 12.79 3.02
CA PRO A 136 -10.03 13.75 4.12
C PRO A 136 -10.08 13.13 5.52
N ASN A 137 -10.15 11.80 5.65
CA ASN A 137 -10.14 11.06 6.93
C ASN A 137 -9.21 9.84 6.82
N PRO A 138 -7.89 10.02 6.88
CA PRO A 138 -6.98 8.88 6.88
C PRO A 138 -7.19 8.05 8.17
N PRO A 139 -7.33 6.71 8.11
CA PRO A 139 -7.12 5.89 9.29
C PRO A 139 -5.70 6.13 9.82
N GLY A 140 -5.55 6.18 11.15
CA GLY A 140 -4.41 6.75 11.88
C GLY A 140 -3.05 6.69 11.15
N THR A 141 -2.42 7.86 11.01
CA THR A 141 -1.15 8.05 10.28
C THR A 141 0.09 7.68 11.09
N SER A 142 -0.07 7.05 12.24
CA SER A 142 1.03 6.68 13.12
C SER A 142 0.71 5.44 13.94
N CYS A 143 1.75 4.65 14.21
CA CYS A 143 1.68 3.59 15.19
C CYS A 143 1.54 4.18 16.59
N PRO A 144 0.49 3.87 17.37
CA PRO A 144 0.46 4.26 18.76
C PRO A 144 1.60 3.53 19.47
N LEU A 145 2.66 4.26 19.81
CA LEU A 145 3.79 3.78 20.61
C LEU A 145 3.37 3.61 22.09
N VAL A 146 2.24 2.94 22.33
CA VAL A 146 1.74 2.70 23.68
C VAL A 146 1.80 1.21 23.92
N SER A 147 2.77 0.85 24.77
CA SER A 147 2.85 -0.42 25.48
C SER A 147 1.45 -1.00 25.73
N GLY A 148 1.11 -2.08 25.00
CA GLY A 148 -0.11 -2.85 25.28
C GLY A 148 -1.38 -2.53 24.49
N MET A 149 -1.31 -1.98 23.26
CA MET A 149 -2.51 -1.89 22.40
C MET A 149 -2.39 -2.78 21.16
N LEU A 150 -3.14 -3.89 21.19
CA LEU A 150 -3.42 -4.74 20.04
C LEU A 150 -4.07 -3.92 18.92
N LEU A 151 -3.49 -4.03 17.73
CA LEU A 151 -4.18 -4.14 16.45
C LEU A 151 -5.63 -3.63 16.44
N GLU A 152 -5.83 -2.35 16.09
CA GLU A 152 -7.08 -2.00 15.42
C GLU A 152 -6.90 -2.35 13.94
N VAL A 153 -6.95 -3.66 13.66
CA VAL A 153 -7.39 -4.13 12.35
C VAL A 153 -8.83 -3.66 12.25
N MET A 154 -9.07 -2.73 11.32
CA MET A 154 -10.43 -2.35 10.94
C MET A 154 -11.22 -3.63 10.60
N PRO A 155 -12.26 -4.00 11.38
CA PRO A 155 -13.13 -5.11 11.01
C PRO A 155 -14.01 -4.69 9.79
N PRO A 156 -14.60 -5.66 9.07
CA PRO A 156 -15.34 -5.41 7.82
C PRO A 156 -16.52 -4.44 7.95
#